data_AF-A0A527G350-F1
#
_entry.id   AF-A0A527G350-F1
#
_cell.length_a   1.000
_cell.length_b   1.000
_cell.length_c   1.000
_cell.angle_alpha   90.00
_cell.angle_beta   90.00
_cell.angle_gamma   90.00
#
_symmetry.space_group_name_H-M   'P 1'
#
loop_
_entity.id
_entity.type
_entity.pdbx_description
1 polymer ?
#
loop_
_entity_poly.entity_id
_entity_poly.type
_entity_poly.pdbx_seq_one_letter_code
_entity_poly.pdbx_strand_id
1 'polypeptide(L)' 'GIPDGSRASQGKSLKTAFINDKTIANIKALNAIAGKRGQTLAQMALAWVLRKGRVTSALIGASRPEQV' A
#
# COMPACT_ATOMS: atom_id res chain seq x y z
N GLY A 1 -0.60 13.88 4.01
CA GLY A 1 0.85 13.90 4.31
C GLY A 1 1.32 12.51 4.65
N ILE A 2 2.61 12.36 4.96
CA ILE A 2 3.20 11.13 5.51
C ILE A 2 2.72 10.99 6.96
N PRO A 3 2.07 9.88 7.37
CA PRO A 3 1.66 9.70 8.75
C PRO A 3 2.85 9.47 9.69
N ASP A 4 2.77 10.00 10.91
CA ASP A 4 3.76 9.74 11.95
C ASP A 4 3.83 8.25 12.31
N GLY A 5 5.06 7.75 12.48
CA GLY A 5 5.33 6.34 12.74
C GLY A 5 5.13 5.41 11.53
N SER A 6 4.79 5.93 10.35
CA SER A 6 4.67 5.12 9.14
C SER A 6 6.04 4.67 8.63
N ARG A 7 6.09 3.57 7.86
CA ARG A 7 7.33 3.14 7.19
C ARG A 7 7.93 4.24 6.31
N ALA A 8 7.09 5.11 5.76
CA ALA A 8 7.50 6.25 4.94
C ALA A 8 8.25 7.33 5.74
N SER A 9 8.07 7.43 7.06
CA SER A 9 8.76 8.40 7.90
C SER A 9 10.13 7.92 8.40
N GLN A 10 10.50 6.64 8.20
CA GLN A 10 11.76 6.09 8.73
C GLN A 10 13.01 6.41 7.89
N GLY A 11 12.88 7.09 6.75
CA GLY A 11 14.03 7.46 5.90
C GLY A 11 14.82 6.28 5.31
N LYS A 12 14.23 5.07 5.31
CA LYS A 12 14.88 3.84 4.81
C LYS A 12 14.66 3.65 3.30
N SER A 13 13.85 2.66 2.93
CA SER A 13 13.70 2.20 1.55
C SER A 13 12.84 3.10 0.65
N LEU A 14 12.14 4.11 1.21
CA LEU A 14 11.28 5.00 0.44
C LEU A 14 12.05 6.25 -0.01
N LYS A 15 12.23 6.41 -1.32
CA LYS A 15 12.79 7.66 -1.87
C LYS A 15 11.75 8.77 -1.75
N THR A 16 12.13 9.87 -1.08
CA THR A 16 11.29 11.05 -0.87
C THR A 16 10.77 11.65 -2.18
N ALA A 17 11.52 11.55 -3.28
CA ALA A 17 11.11 11.99 -4.61
C ALA A 17 9.81 11.31 -5.13
N PHE A 18 9.46 10.13 -4.63
CA PHE A 18 8.20 9.47 -4.97
C PHE A 18 6.99 10.07 -4.25
N ILE A 19 7.22 10.86 -3.20
CA ILE A 19 6.19 11.53 -2.42
C ILE A 19 5.91 12.88 -3.07
N ASN A 20 5.20 12.83 -4.19
CA ASN A 20 4.75 14.00 -4.94
C ASN A 20 3.24 13.96 -5.14
N ASP A 21 2.66 15.09 -5.57
CA ASP A 21 1.21 15.24 -5.69
C ASP A 21 0.57 14.24 -6.64
N LYS A 22 1.28 13.88 -7.73
CA LYS A 22 0.81 12.88 -8.69
C LYS A 22 0.71 11.49 -8.04
N THR A 23 1.72 11.07 -7.29
CA THR A 23 1.68 9.80 -6.55
C THR A 23 0.57 9.81 -5.50
N ILE A 24 0.42 10.90 -4.77
CA ILE A 24 -0.64 11.04 -3.74
C ILE A 24 -2.03 10.97 -4.39
N ALA A 25 -2.24 11.63 -5.52
CA ALA A 25 -3.49 11.58 -6.27
C ALA A 25 -3.81 10.16 -6.73
N ASN A 26 -2.82 9.44 -7.28
CA ASN A 26 -2.98 8.05 -7.70
C ASN A 26 -3.33 7.13 -6.52
N ILE A 27 -2.66 7.29 -5.37
CA ILE A 27 -2.95 6.51 -4.15
C ILE A 27 -4.39 6.73 -3.69
N LYS A 28 -4.87 7.99 -3.69
CA LYS A 28 -6.26 8.32 -3.34
C LYS A 28 -7.26 7.68 -4.30
N ALA A 29 -6.99 7.71 -5.61
CA ALA A 29 -7.85 7.08 -6.61
C ALA A 29 -7.91 5.56 -6.42
N LEU A 30 -6.77 4.91 -6.18
CA LEU A 30 -6.72 3.47 -5.88
C LEU A 30 -7.46 3.13 -4.59
N ASN A 31 -7.36 3.97 -3.55
CA ASN A 31 -8.10 3.76 -2.31
C ASN A 31 -9.62 3.85 -2.52
N ALA A 32 -10.10 4.74 -3.39
CA ALA A 32 -11.51 4.80 -3.76
C ALA A 32 -11.98 3.52 -4.48
N ILE A 33 -11.13 2.93 -5.33
CA ILE A 33 -11.40 1.63 -5.97
C ILE A 33 -11.45 0.51 -4.93
N ALA A 34 -10.53 0.50 -3.97
CA ALA A 34 -10.51 -0.48 -2.88
C ALA A 34 -11.79 -0.41 -2.04
N GLY A 35 -12.22 0.82 -1.69
CA GLY A 35 -13.47 1.05 -0.95
C GLY A 35 -14.71 0.53 -1.69
N LYS A 36 -14.80 0.75 -3.01
CA LYS A 36 -15.87 0.18 -3.85
C LYS A 36 -15.91 -1.36 -3.86
N ARG A 37 -14.80 -2.01 -3.50
CA ARG A 37 -14.67 -3.46 -3.42
C ARG A 37 -14.84 -4.00 -2.01
N GLY A 38 -15.10 -3.15 -1.01
CA GLY A 38 -15.14 -3.53 0.40
C GLY A 38 -13.78 -3.94 0.97
N GLN A 39 -12.68 -3.44 0.37
CA GLN A 39 -11.31 -3.80 0.75
C GLN A 39 -10.56 -2.55 1.23
N THR A 40 -9.60 -2.74 2.15
CA THR A 40 -8.56 -1.74 2.36
C THR A 40 -7.63 -1.68 1.14
N LEU A 41 -6.95 -0.55 0.93
CA LEU A 41 -5.96 -0.43 -0.15
C LEU A 41 -4.88 -1.52 -0.06
N ALA A 42 -4.44 -1.87 1.15
CA ALA A 42 -3.46 -2.93 1.37
C ALA A 42 -4.00 -4.31 0.94
N GLN A 43 -5.22 -4.65 1.32
CA GLN A 43 -5.88 -5.89 0.87
C GLN A 43 -6.04 -5.93 -0.65
N MET A 44 -6.46 -4.83 -1.28
CA MET A 44 -6.57 -4.74 -2.73
C MET A 44 -5.21 -4.91 -3.42
N ALA A 45 -4.14 -4.34 -2.86
CA ALA A 45 -2.79 -4.49 -3.39
C ALA A 45 -2.33 -5.95 -3.35
N LEU A 46 -2.59 -6.69 -2.27
CA LEU A 46 -2.26 -8.12 -2.17
C LEU A 46 -3.04 -8.95 -3.19
N ALA A 47 -4.35 -8.72 -3.29
CA ALA A 47 -5.19 -9.37 -4.30
C ALA A 47 -4.73 -9.07 -5.74
N TRP A 48 -4.22 -7.87 -5.98
CA TRP A 48 -3.66 -7.48 -7.27
C TRP A 48 -2.33 -8.18 -7.56
N VAL A 49 -1.43 -8.34 -6.58
CA VAL A 49 -0.15 -9.05 -6.76
C VAL A 49 -0.40 -10.52 -7.10
N LEU A 50 -1.32 -11.17 -6.39
CA LEU A 50 -1.63 -12.59 -6.56
C LEU A 50 -2.58 -12.88 -7.73
N ARG A 51 -3.02 -11.84 -8.47
CA ARG A 51 -3.96 -12.00 -9.58
C ARG A 51 -3.36 -12.90 -10.67
N LYS A 52 -4.23 -13.69 -11.31
CA LYS A 52 -3.91 -14.56 -12.46
C LYS A 52 -2.96 -15.73 -12.14
N GLY A 53 -2.67 -16.01 -10.86
CA GLY A 53 -1.93 -17.22 -10.45
C GLY A 53 -0.49 -17.31 -10.95
N ARG A 54 0.12 -16.19 -11.36
CA ARG A 54 1.51 -16.13 -11.87
C ARG A 54 2.54 -15.83 -10.79
N VAL A 55 2.09 -15.39 -9.63
CA VAL A 55 2.92 -15.08 -8.46
C VAL A 55 2.59 -16.10 -7.38
N THR A 56 3.61 -16.79 -6.88
CA THR A 56 3.45 -17.87 -5.90
C THR A 56 2.98 -17.36 -4.54
N SER A 57 3.51 -16.22 -4.09
CA SER A 57 3.15 -15.63 -2.78
C SER A 57 3.46 -14.14 -2.72
N ALA A 58 2.81 -13.44 -1.77
CA ALA A 58 3.05 -12.05 -1.45
C ALA A 58 3.54 -11.96 0.01
N LEU A 59 4.78 -11.52 0.19
CA LEU A 59 5.38 -11.36 1.51
C LEU A 59 5.04 -9.98 2.08
N ILE A 60 4.48 -9.95 3.30
CA ILE A 60 4.18 -8.70 4.02
C ILE A 60 5.05 -8.58 5.27
N GLY A 61 5.42 -7.34 5.61
CA GLY A 61 6.08 -7.03 6.87
C GLY A 61 5.15 -6.23 7.77
N ALA A 62 4.63 -6.85 8.82
CA ALA A 62 3.80 -6.22 9.84
C ALA A 62 4.67 -5.68 11.00
N SER A 63 4.36 -4.48 11.47
CA SER A 63 4.91 -3.88 12.70
C SER A 63 3.95 -3.96 13.88
N ARG A 64 2.69 -4.36 13.66
CA ARG A 64 1.68 -4.57 14.70
C ARG A 64 0.80 -5.77 14.35
N PRO A 65 0.23 -6.49 15.33
CA PRO A 65 -0.61 -7.66 15.08
C PRO A 65 -1.81 -7.40 14.18
N GLU A 66 -2.43 -6.22 14.26
CA GLU A 66 -3.65 -5.89 13.51
C GLU A 66 -3.41 -5.74 11.99
N GLN A 67 -2.15 -5.84 11.54
CA GLN A 67 -1.76 -5.78 10.13
C GLN A 67 -1.70 -7.16 9.45
N VAL A 68 -1.90 -8.24 10.21
CA VAL A 68 -2.03 -9.64 9.74
C VAL A 68 -3.49 -10.05 9.90
#